data_AF-A0A815QC77-F1
#
_entry.id   AF-A0A815QC77-F1
#
_cell.length_a   1.000
_cell.length_b   1.000
_cell.length_c   1.000
_cell.angle_alpha   90.00
_cell.angle_beta   90.00
_cell.angle_gamma   90.00
#
_symmetry.space_group_name_H-M   'P 1'
#
loop_
_entity.id
_entity.type
_entity.pdbx_description
1 polymer ?
#
loop_
_entity_poly.entity_id
_entity_poly.type
_entity_poly.pdbx_seq_one_letter_code
_entity_poly.pdbx_strand_id
1 'polypeptide(L)'
;MDPTLKFILLLVFQVPAILVSIIIFIYFASDRNARSKPKNHIWLILLILNFLYLISDLPMSMSYYYQGKIWVKNDGYCVWWNWYESSLDFLGLYLMAWASIERHFFIFHSQTIMRVRWKMWMAHYIPIFLCFAWVLIFDFVFIVTPPICVNTWYFDLHMCGAPCFYTTYNGYYAIVEFIVNVVAPLGVITFANIFLIIRVIYQKIIHHQAVNWRRHRKMTFQLWLISSVYLAFWLPNTLSNIIRMTIMPTFFIDEADTMLFIVYFIPVLLPVVCLNTYPELLRKINELIRRRRARNRVGISTVRNVH
;
A
#
# COMPACT_ATOMS: atom_id res chain seq x y z
N MET A 1 10.48 10.11 -19.29
CA MET A 1 9.80 8.92 -19.85
C MET A 1 8.55 9.39 -20.58
N ASP A 2 8.27 8.86 -21.77
CA ASP A 2 7.13 9.29 -22.58
C ASP A 2 5.78 9.08 -21.85
N PRO A 3 4.88 10.09 -21.79
CA PRO A 3 3.57 9.96 -21.14
C PRO A 3 2.72 8.81 -21.69
N THR A 4 2.79 8.53 -22.99
CA THR A 4 2.06 7.41 -23.61
C THR A 4 2.52 6.07 -23.05
N LEU A 5 3.83 5.91 -22.86
CA LEU A 5 4.40 4.71 -22.25
C LEU A 5 3.95 4.56 -20.80
N LYS A 6 3.93 5.65 -20.02
CA LYS A 6 3.42 5.65 -18.63
C LYS A 6 1.97 5.18 -18.58
N PHE A 7 1.12 5.74 -19.44
CA PHE A 7 -0.29 5.36 -19.57
C PHE A 7 -0.46 3.87 -19.90
N ILE A 8 0.23 3.37 -20.92
CA ILE A 8 0.13 1.96 -21.36
C ILE A 8 0.53 1.01 -20.24
N LEU A 9 1.64 1.30 -19.55
CA LEU A 9 2.12 0.45 -18.46
C LEU A 9 1.10 0.40 -17.32
N LEU A 10 0.60 1.55 -16.85
CA LEU A 10 -0.40 1.58 -15.78
C LEU A 10 -1.66 0.83 -16.17
N LEU A 11 -2.18 1.04 -17.38
CA LEU A 11 -3.39 0.38 -17.87
C LEU A 11 -3.22 -1.15 -17.89
N VAL A 12 -2.11 -1.64 -18.46
CA VAL A 12 -1.83 -3.08 -18.60
C VAL A 12 -1.75 -3.77 -17.24
N PHE A 13 -1.15 -3.12 -16.24
CA PHE A 13 -1.00 -3.74 -14.93
C PHE A 13 -2.19 -3.49 -13.97
N GLN A 14 -2.90 -2.37 -14.12
CA GLN A 14 -4.05 -2.03 -13.27
C GLN A 14 -5.22 -2.99 -13.47
N VAL A 15 -5.56 -3.36 -14.71
CA VAL A 15 -6.69 -4.26 -14.99
C VAL A 15 -6.53 -5.62 -14.27
N PRO A 16 -5.40 -6.33 -14.38
CA PRO A 16 -5.12 -7.51 -13.56
C PRO A 16 -5.14 -7.24 -12.06
N ALA A 17 -4.58 -6.11 -11.60
CA ALA A 17 -4.54 -5.76 -10.18
C ALA A 17 -5.94 -5.60 -9.58
N ILE A 18 -6.87 -4.96 -10.29
CA ILE A 18 -8.28 -4.82 -9.90
C ILE A 18 -8.94 -6.20 -9.82
N LEU A 19 -8.75 -7.05 -10.83
CA LEU A 19 -9.32 -8.40 -10.84
C LEU A 19 -8.83 -9.24 -9.66
N VAL A 20 -7.52 -9.20 -9.38
CA VAL A 20 -6.93 -9.90 -8.23
C VAL A 20 -7.47 -9.35 -6.91
N SER A 21 -7.61 -8.03 -6.78
CA SER A 21 -8.19 -7.39 -5.59
C SER A 21 -9.63 -7.85 -5.34
N ILE A 22 -10.47 -7.89 -6.37
CA ILE A 22 -11.85 -8.39 -6.28
C ILE A 22 -11.88 -9.85 -5.83
N ILE A 23 -11.00 -10.71 -6.38
CA ILE A 23 -10.90 -12.12 -5.95
C ILE A 23 -10.54 -12.22 -4.46
N ILE A 24 -9.59 -11.40 -3.99
CA ILE A 24 -9.19 -11.37 -2.58
C ILE A 24 -10.36 -10.90 -1.70
N PHE A 25 -11.10 -9.87 -2.10
CA PHE A 25 -12.27 -9.41 -1.34
C PHE A 25 -13.39 -10.44 -1.29
N ILE A 26 -13.69 -11.12 -2.39
CA ILE A 26 -14.67 -12.22 -2.42
C ILE A 26 -14.26 -13.30 -1.42
N TYR A 27 -12.97 -13.63 -1.31
CA TYR A 27 -12.49 -14.58 -0.32
C TYR A 27 -12.70 -14.10 1.12
N PHE A 28 -12.33 -12.86 1.44
CA PHE A 28 -12.53 -12.31 2.79
C PHE A 28 -14.00 -12.13 3.15
N ALA A 29 -14.85 -11.84 2.17
CA ALA A 29 -16.31 -11.81 2.34
C ALA A 29 -16.89 -13.20 2.60
N SER A 30 -16.38 -14.22 1.89
CA SER A 30 -16.86 -15.61 1.99
C SER A 30 -16.35 -16.33 3.23
N ASP A 31 -15.15 -16.01 3.72
CA ASP A 31 -14.53 -16.69 4.87
C ASP A 31 -14.54 -15.81 6.13
N ARG A 32 -15.56 -16.02 6.97
CA ARG A 32 -15.68 -15.35 8.28
C ARG A 32 -14.46 -15.60 9.18
N ASN A 33 -13.81 -16.77 9.10
CA ASN A 33 -12.64 -17.10 9.91
C ASN A 33 -11.37 -16.40 9.41
N ALA A 34 -11.29 -16.08 8.12
CA ALA A 34 -10.22 -15.24 7.59
C ALA A 34 -10.40 -13.80 8.08
N ARG A 35 -11.62 -13.26 8.05
CA ARG A 35 -11.90 -11.89 8.46
C ARG A 35 -11.79 -11.66 9.97
N SER A 36 -12.15 -12.62 10.81
CA SER A 36 -12.19 -12.43 12.28
C SER A 36 -10.82 -12.43 12.97
N LYS A 37 -9.74 -12.79 12.26
CA LYS A 37 -8.40 -12.87 12.83
C LYS A 37 -7.76 -11.47 12.82
N PRO A 38 -7.37 -10.89 13.98
CA PRO A 38 -6.80 -9.54 14.06
C PRO A 38 -5.62 -9.30 13.12
N LYS A 39 -4.73 -10.29 13.01
CA LYS A 39 -3.58 -10.26 12.08
C LYS A 39 -3.93 -10.06 10.61
N ASN A 40 -5.19 -10.26 10.22
CA ASN A 40 -5.69 -10.09 8.87
C ASN A 40 -6.39 -8.74 8.66
N HIS A 41 -6.77 -8.04 9.74
CA HIS A 41 -7.47 -6.75 9.62
C HIS A 41 -6.60 -5.69 8.96
N ILE A 42 -5.33 -5.56 9.37
CA ILE A 42 -4.43 -4.56 8.77
C ILE A 42 -4.20 -4.82 7.28
N TRP A 43 -4.09 -6.10 6.87
CA TRP A 43 -3.99 -6.48 5.48
C TRP A 43 -5.27 -6.17 4.70
N LEU A 44 -6.43 -6.41 5.29
CA LEU A 44 -7.71 -6.07 4.68
C LEU A 44 -7.84 -4.56 4.51
N ILE A 45 -7.44 -3.76 5.50
CA ILE A 45 -7.44 -2.30 5.42
C ILE A 45 -6.48 -1.82 4.33
N LEU A 46 -5.23 -2.31 4.30
CA LEU A 46 -4.27 -2.00 3.24
C LEU A 46 -4.82 -2.34 1.86
N LEU A 47 -5.47 -3.50 1.71
CA LEU A 47 -6.10 -3.90 0.44
C LEU A 47 -7.28 -2.99 0.07
N ILE A 48 -8.07 -2.51 1.03
CA ILE A 48 -9.16 -1.56 0.78
C ILE A 48 -8.60 -0.22 0.28
N LEU A 49 -7.59 0.34 0.96
CA LEU A 49 -6.95 1.59 0.53
C LEU A 49 -6.32 1.45 -0.84
N ASN A 50 -5.64 0.34 -1.06
CA ASN A 50 -5.06 -0.02 -2.34
C ASN A 50 -6.10 -0.11 -3.45
N PHE A 51 -7.24 -0.75 -3.17
CA PHE A 51 -8.33 -0.86 -4.13
C PHE A 51 -8.95 0.50 -4.45
N LEU A 52 -9.13 1.35 -3.43
CA LEU A 52 -9.55 2.74 -3.64
C LEU A 52 -8.58 3.43 -4.58
N TYR A 53 -7.28 3.40 -4.30
CA TYR A 53 -6.24 3.94 -5.16
C TYR A 53 -6.34 3.45 -6.62
N LEU A 54 -6.53 2.13 -6.80
CA LEU A 54 -6.65 1.53 -8.13
C LEU A 54 -7.89 1.97 -8.90
N ILE A 55 -9.01 2.29 -8.25
CA ILE A 55 -10.27 2.63 -8.94
C ILE A 55 -10.54 4.12 -9.05
N SER A 56 -9.87 4.96 -8.26
CA SER A 56 -10.06 6.41 -8.26
C SER A 56 -8.79 7.15 -8.70
N ASP A 57 -7.72 7.09 -7.91
CA ASP A 57 -6.51 7.87 -8.15
C ASP A 57 -5.81 7.48 -9.46
N LEU A 58 -5.53 6.20 -9.65
CA LEU A 58 -4.77 5.74 -10.81
C LEU A 58 -5.46 6.07 -12.15
N PRO A 59 -6.79 5.91 -12.31
CA PRO A 59 -7.51 6.43 -13.47
C PRO A 59 -7.35 7.94 -13.73
N MET A 60 -7.31 8.76 -12.68
CA MET A 60 -7.12 10.22 -12.82
C MET A 60 -5.72 10.53 -13.34
N SER A 61 -4.69 9.89 -12.77
CA SER A 61 -3.30 10.01 -13.23
C SER A 61 -3.11 9.48 -14.66
N MET A 62 -3.74 8.36 -15.01
CA MET A 62 -3.75 7.86 -16.39
C MET A 62 -4.44 8.82 -17.36
N SER A 63 -5.56 9.43 -16.97
CA SER A 63 -6.23 10.45 -17.80
C SER A 63 -5.31 11.63 -18.08
N TYR A 64 -4.52 12.07 -17.09
CA TYR A 64 -3.50 13.09 -17.28
C TYR A 64 -2.42 12.62 -18.26
N TYR A 65 -1.85 11.42 -18.08
CA TYR A 65 -0.80 10.91 -18.99
C TYR A 65 -1.28 10.71 -20.43
N TYR A 66 -2.57 10.43 -20.62
CA TYR A 66 -3.17 10.32 -21.95
C TYR A 66 -3.40 11.69 -22.62
N GLN A 67 -3.88 12.69 -21.87
CA GLN A 67 -4.26 13.99 -22.42
C GLN A 67 -3.14 15.04 -22.39
N GLY A 68 -2.11 14.82 -21.56
CA GLY A 68 -1.07 15.81 -21.24
C GLY A 68 -1.56 16.99 -20.40
N LYS A 69 -2.80 16.95 -19.90
CA LYS A 69 -3.44 17.99 -19.09
C LYS A 69 -4.59 17.42 -18.28
N ILE A 70 -5.04 18.17 -17.28
CA ILE A 70 -6.16 17.79 -16.43
C ILE A 70 -7.48 18.13 -17.11
N TRP A 71 -8.39 17.15 -17.17
CA TRP A 71 -9.70 17.32 -17.81
C TRP A 71 -10.57 18.32 -17.04
N VAL A 72 -10.69 18.15 -15.72
CA VAL A 72 -11.51 19.01 -14.88
C VAL A 72 -10.69 20.22 -14.41
N LYS A 73 -10.81 21.34 -15.12
CA LYS A 73 -10.13 22.60 -14.77
C LYS A 73 -10.87 23.35 -13.66
N ASN A 74 -10.80 22.82 -12.44
CA ASN A 74 -11.45 23.39 -11.27
C ASN A 74 -10.52 23.29 -10.05
N ASP A 75 -10.34 24.38 -9.31
CA ASP A 75 -9.46 24.42 -8.14
C ASP A 75 -9.90 23.45 -7.03
N GLY A 76 -11.21 23.29 -6.82
CA GLY A 76 -11.76 22.33 -5.87
C GLY A 76 -11.45 20.88 -6.24
N TYR A 77 -11.43 20.57 -7.54
CA TYR A 77 -10.99 19.26 -8.02
C TYR A 77 -9.50 19.02 -7.70
N CYS A 78 -8.64 20.03 -7.91
CA CYS A 78 -7.20 19.95 -7.60
C CYS A 78 -6.92 19.79 -6.11
N VAL A 79 -7.62 20.56 -5.26
CA VAL A 79 -7.53 20.44 -3.79
C VAL A 79 -7.93 19.03 -3.36
N TRP A 80 -9.08 18.55 -3.85
CA TRP A 80 -9.58 17.22 -3.51
C TRP A 80 -8.63 16.12 -3.97
N TRP A 81 -8.12 16.20 -5.21
CA TRP A 81 -7.22 15.19 -5.76
C TRP A 81 -5.91 15.13 -4.97
N ASN A 82 -5.24 16.27 -4.73
CA ASN A 82 -4.00 16.30 -3.95
C ASN A 82 -4.19 15.75 -2.53
N TRP A 83 -5.27 16.15 -1.86
CA TRP A 83 -5.60 15.65 -0.52
C TRP A 83 -5.83 14.15 -0.54
N TYR A 84 -6.62 13.67 -1.49
CA TYR A 84 -7.01 12.27 -1.60
C TYR A 84 -5.81 11.36 -1.92
N GLU A 85 -5.00 11.73 -2.91
CA GLU A 85 -3.81 10.98 -3.30
C GLU A 85 -2.78 10.93 -2.16
N SER A 86 -2.42 12.09 -1.61
CA SER A 86 -1.45 12.20 -0.51
C SER A 86 -1.91 11.37 0.70
N SER A 87 -3.19 11.47 1.04
CA SER A 87 -3.75 10.71 2.16
C SER A 87 -3.73 9.20 1.92
N LEU A 88 -4.03 8.73 0.71
CA LEU A 88 -3.96 7.29 0.43
C LEU A 88 -2.52 6.77 0.49
N ASP A 89 -1.56 7.52 -0.06
CA ASP A 89 -0.15 7.15 -0.10
C ASP A 89 0.48 7.10 1.30
N PHE A 90 0.33 8.18 2.07
CA PHE A 90 0.87 8.24 3.43
C PHE A 90 0.18 7.26 4.35
N LEU A 91 -1.14 7.08 4.23
CA LEU A 91 -1.83 6.08 5.04
C LEU A 91 -1.36 4.66 4.72
N GLY A 92 -1.09 4.36 3.45
CA GLY A 92 -0.44 3.11 3.04
C GLY A 92 0.92 2.91 3.72
N LEU A 93 1.77 3.93 3.71
CA LEU A 93 3.08 3.91 4.37
C LEU A 93 2.98 3.73 5.90
N TYR A 94 2.13 4.51 6.57
CA TYR A 94 1.95 4.44 8.03
C TYR A 94 1.38 3.09 8.46
N LEU A 95 0.39 2.56 7.75
CA LEU A 95 -0.16 1.25 8.06
C LEU A 95 0.86 0.14 7.80
N MET A 96 1.71 0.26 6.78
CA MET A 96 2.79 -0.69 6.52
C MET A 96 3.89 -0.62 7.61
N ALA A 97 4.23 0.59 8.07
CA ALA A 97 5.14 0.80 9.20
C ALA A 97 4.57 0.18 10.48
N TRP A 98 3.29 0.44 10.78
CA TRP A 98 2.62 -0.15 11.93
C TRP A 98 2.50 -1.67 11.81
N ALA A 99 2.12 -2.21 10.65
CA ALA A 99 2.05 -3.65 10.40
C ALA A 99 3.40 -4.34 10.67
N SER A 100 4.50 -3.67 10.33
CA SER A 100 5.85 -4.15 10.61
C SER A 100 6.13 -4.23 12.11
N ILE A 101 5.76 -3.20 12.89
CA ILE A 101 5.89 -3.20 14.36
C ILE A 101 4.97 -4.27 14.98
N GLU A 102 3.69 -4.22 14.64
CA GLU A 102 2.66 -5.11 15.13
C GLU A 102 3.02 -6.59 14.95
N ARG A 103 3.71 -6.92 13.86
CA ARG A 103 4.12 -8.30 13.59
C ARG A 103 5.07 -8.85 14.66
N HIS A 104 5.89 -8.01 15.28
CA HIS A 104 6.72 -8.41 16.42
C HIS A 104 5.87 -8.82 17.61
N PHE A 105 4.84 -8.03 17.92
CA PHE A 105 3.90 -8.33 18.99
C PHE A 105 3.17 -9.64 18.74
N PHE A 106 2.65 -9.87 17.53
CA PHE A 106 1.94 -11.11 17.21
C PHE A 106 2.82 -12.34 17.08
N ILE A 107 4.11 -12.20 16.78
CA ILE A 107 5.03 -13.35 16.70
C ILE A 107 5.50 -13.73 18.09
N PHE A 108 6.01 -12.77 18.88
CA PHE A 108 6.68 -13.08 20.14
C PHE A 108 5.76 -13.05 21.37
N HIS A 109 4.63 -12.33 21.29
CA HIS A 109 3.71 -12.15 22.43
C HIS A 109 2.27 -12.56 22.07
N SER A 110 2.14 -13.48 21.12
CA SER A 110 0.85 -13.95 20.57
C SER A 110 -0.16 -14.34 21.66
N GLN A 111 0.25 -15.16 22.62
CA GLN A 111 -0.62 -15.68 23.68
C GLN A 111 -1.07 -14.58 24.65
N THR A 112 -0.15 -13.70 25.07
CA THR A 112 -0.44 -12.64 26.03
C THR A 112 -1.38 -11.58 25.45
N ILE A 113 -1.15 -11.19 24.20
CA ILE A 113 -1.93 -10.14 23.54
C ILE A 113 -3.32 -10.64 23.16
N MET A 114 -3.43 -11.88 22.65
CA MET A 114 -4.73 -12.45 22.28
C MET A 114 -5.60 -12.78 23.50
N ARG A 115 -5.02 -13.00 24.69
CA ARG A 115 -5.79 -13.31 25.90
C ARG A 115 -6.43 -12.08 26.55
N VAL A 116 -5.76 -10.93 26.53
CA VAL A 116 -6.20 -9.72 27.23
C VAL A 116 -6.75 -8.69 26.24
N ARG A 117 -8.07 -8.49 26.23
CA ARG A 117 -8.74 -7.59 25.27
C ARG A 117 -8.15 -6.19 25.24
N TRP A 118 -7.87 -5.59 26.41
CA TRP A 118 -7.28 -4.25 26.47
C TRP A 118 -5.91 -4.16 25.77
N LYS A 119 -5.05 -5.17 25.94
CA LYS A 119 -3.75 -5.24 25.25
C LYS A 119 -3.91 -5.34 23.73
N MET A 120 -4.93 -6.07 23.26
CA MET A 120 -5.27 -6.10 21.83
C MET A 120 -5.72 -4.73 21.32
N TRP A 121 -6.55 -4.00 22.07
CA TRP A 121 -6.95 -2.65 21.70
C TRP A 121 -5.77 -1.70 21.58
N MET A 122 -4.89 -1.68 22.58
CA MET A 122 -3.70 -0.84 22.57
C MET A 122 -2.69 -1.21 21.49
N ALA A 123 -2.50 -2.51 21.21
CA ALA A 123 -1.46 -2.98 20.29
C ALA A 123 -1.93 -3.18 18.84
N HIS A 124 -3.23 -3.02 18.54
CA HIS A 124 -3.78 -3.23 17.19
C HIS A 124 -4.68 -2.07 16.75
N TYR A 125 -5.79 -1.84 17.46
CA TYR A 125 -6.83 -0.92 16.99
C TYR A 125 -6.48 0.56 17.20
N ILE A 126 -5.95 0.93 18.37
CA ILE A 126 -5.58 2.33 18.66
C ILE A 126 -4.53 2.84 17.67
N PRO A 127 -3.43 2.12 17.39
CA PRO A 127 -2.41 2.62 16.47
C PRO A 127 -2.90 2.72 15.03
N ILE A 128 -3.73 1.78 14.57
CA ILE A 128 -4.41 1.90 13.27
C ILE A 128 -5.24 3.18 13.23
N PHE A 129 -6.07 3.43 14.25
CA PHE A 129 -6.87 4.66 14.32
C PHE A 129 -6.00 5.92 14.33
N LEU A 130 -4.89 5.93 15.07
CA LEU A 130 -3.95 7.04 15.11
C LEU A 130 -3.27 7.27 13.75
N CYS A 131 -2.91 6.22 13.00
CA CYS A 131 -2.39 6.36 11.64
C CYS A 131 -3.40 7.07 10.72
N PHE A 132 -4.67 6.68 10.78
CA PHE A 132 -5.73 7.33 10.00
C PHE A 132 -5.94 8.78 10.43
N ALA A 133 -6.10 9.02 11.73
CA ALA A 133 -6.36 10.36 12.26
C ALA A 133 -5.20 11.31 11.93
N TRP A 134 -3.96 10.88 12.12
CA TRP A 134 -2.78 11.69 11.82
C TRP A 134 -2.74 12.11 10.35
N VAL A 135 -2.75 11.15 9.42
CA VAL A 135 -2.59 11.42 7.98
C VAL A 135 -3.74 12.30 7.49
N LEU A 136 -4.99 11.92 7.78
CA LEU A 136 -6.15 12.64 7.27
C LEU A 136 -6.24 14.07 7.83
N ILE A 137 -5.95 14.27 9.12
CA ILE A 137 -6.00 15.61 9.74
C ILE A 137 -4.85 16.47 9.19
N PHE A 138 -3.64 15.91 9.10
CA PHE A 138 -2.48 16.64 8.61
C PHE A 138 -2.71 17.13 7.17
N ASP A 139 -3.06 16.22 6.26
CA ASP A 139 -3.28 16.57 4.86
C ASP A 139 -4.46 17.52 4.69
N PHE A 140 -5.53 17.35 5.47
CA PHE A 140 -6.67 18.26 5.41
C PHE A 140 -6.26 19.69 5.80
N VAL A 141 -5.52 19.87 6.89
CA VAL A 141 -5.08 21.20 7.35
C VAL A 141 -4.15 21.85 6.33
N PHE A 142 -3.18 21.11 5.77
CA PHE A 142 -2.17 21.70 4.89
C PHE A 142 -2.61 21.86 3.43
N ILE A 143 -3.51 21.00 2.93
CA ILE A 143 -3.95 21.03 1.52
C ILE A 143 -5.29 21.76 1.38
N VAL A 144 -6.28 21.42 2.21
CA VAL A 144 -7.66 21.94 2.07
C VAL A 144 -7.82 23.31 2.72
N THR A 145 -7.25 23.50 3.91
CA THR A 145 -7.34 24.77 4.65
C THR A 145 -5.96 25.34 4.98
N PRO A 146 -5.09 25.58 3.98
CA PRO A 146 -3.72 26.04 4.21
C PRO A 146 -3.74 27.36 5.00
N PRO A 147 -3.13 27.42 6.20
CA PRO A 147 -3.27 28.59 7.08
C PRO A 147 -2.49 29.83 6.62
N ILE A 148 -1.58 29.68 5.65
CA ILE A 148 -0.49 30.63 5.39
C ILE A 148 -0.48 31.14 3.94
N CYS A 149 -1.00 30.37 3.00
CA CYS A 149 -0.89 30.65 1.58
C CYS A 149 -2.17 30.29 0.85
N VAL A 150 -2.34 30.87 -0.35
CA VAL A 150 -3.43 30.51 -1.25
C VAL A 150 -2.88 29.52 -2.28
N ASN A 151 -3.57 28.40 -2.45
CA ASN A 151 -3.20 27.42 -3.46
C ASN A 151 -3.35 28.01 -4.87
N THR A 152 -2.29 27.87 -5.67
CA THR A 152 -2.29 28.20 -7.09
C THR A 152 -2.10 26.92 -7.89
N TRP A 153 -3.09 26.56 -8.70
CA TRP A 153 -3.11 25.29 -9.42
C TRP A 153 -2.71 25.45 -10.88
N TYR A 154 -1.90 24.54 -11.37
CA TYR A 154 -1.44 24.49 -12.76
C TYR A 154 -2.00 23.25 -13.44
N PHE A 155 -3.06 23.41 -14.24
CA PHE A 155 -3.78 22.29 -14.88
C PHE A 155 -2.98 21.53 -15.95
N ASP A 156 -1.81 22.05 -16.32
CA ASP A 156 -0.88 21.42 -17.25
C ASP A 156 0.17 20.55 -16.53
N LEU A 157 0.16 20.54 -15.19
CA LEU A 157 1.01 19.69 -14.37
C LEU A 157 0.21 18.53 -13.78
N HIS A 158 0.89 17.41 -13.56
CA HIS A 158 0.34 16.26 -12.85
C HIS A 158 -0.10 16.67 -11.44
N MET A 159 -1.24 16.15 -10.97
CA MET A 159 -1.92 16.58 -9.73
C MET A 159 -2.18 18.09 -9.62
N CYS A 160 -2.28 18.82 -10.73
CA CYS A 160 -2.39 20.28 -10.75
C CYS A 160 -1.16 21.01 -10.17
N GLY A 161 -0.01 20.34 -10.03
CA GLY A 161 1.16 20.86 -9.36
C GLY A 161 1.13 20.68 -7.84
N ALA A 162 2.16 21.17 -7.16
CA ALA A 162 2.28 21.03 -5.72
C ALA A 162 1.41 22.05 -4.95
N PRO A 163 0.83 21.69 -3.79
CA PRO A 163 0.16 22.62 -2.90
C PRO A 163 1.07 23.80 -2.47
N CYS A 164 0.49 24.96 -2.14
CA CYS A 164 1.26 26.18 -1.88
C CYS A 164 2.23 26.10 -0.68
N PHE A 165 1.95 25.22 0.29
CA PHE A 165 2.81 25.08 1.45
C PHE A 165 4.18 24.47 1.10
N TYR A 166 4.33 23.88 -0.09
CA TYR A 166 5.62 23.39 -0.58
C TYR A 166 6.60 24.51 -0.91
N THR A 167 6.12 25.66 -1.36
CA THR A 167 6.96 26.79 -1.79
C THR A 167 7.06 27.89 -0.73
N THR A 168 6.10 27.96 0.19
CA THR A 168 6.03 29.01 1.21
C THR A 168 7.01 28.76 2.36
N TYR A 169 7.50 29.82 3.03
CA TYR A 169 8.46 29.76 4.15
C TYR A 169 9.70 28.89 3.88
N ASN A 170 10.34 29.11 2.72
CA ASN A 170 11.53 28.36 2.29
C ASN A 170 11.30 26.83 2.28
N GLY A 171 10.07 26.36 2.12
CA GLY A 171 9.73 24.94 2.09
C GLY A 171 9.82 24.23 3.45
N TYR A 172 9.80 24.97 4.57
CA TYR A 172 9.87 24.36 5.91
C TYR A 172 8.79 23.27 6.13
N TYR A 173 7.54 23.58 5.79
CA TYR A 173 6.43 22.63 5.94
C TYR A 173 6.56 21.43 5.00
N ALA A 174 7.10 21.63 3.80
CA ALA A 174 7.42 20.55 2.87
C ALA A 174 8.44 19.57 3.46
N ILE A 175 9.47 20.09 4.12
CA ILE A 175 10.50 19.26 4.76
C ILE A 175 9.91 18.49 5.94
N VAL A 176 9.06 19.12 6.75
CA VAL A 176 8.40 18.45 7.88
C VAL A 176 7.49 17.34 7.38
N GLU A 177 6.63 17.63 6.39
CA GLU A 177 5.76 16.66 5.74
C GLU A 177 6.58 15.48 5.21
N PHE A 178 7.60 15.75 4.40
CA PHE A 178 8.45 14.71 3.82
C PHE A 178 9.16 13.85 4.89
N ILE A 179 9.74 14.48 5.92
CA ILE A 179 10.43 13.74 6.98
C ILE A 179 9.44 12.87 7.76
N VAL A 180 8.30 13.45 8.17
CA VAL A 180 7.35 12.79 9.07
C VAL A 180 6.53 11.74 8.34
N ASN A 181 6.02 12.05 7.14
CA ASN A 181 5.09 11.18 6.42
C ASN A 181 5.77 10.21 5.43
N VAL A 182 7.04 10.45 5.07
CA VAL A 182 7.78 9.58 4.14
C VAL A 182 9.01 8.96 4.80
N VAL A 183 9.99 9.78 5.22
CA VAL A 183 11.29 9.27 5.72
C VAL A 183 11.13 8.44 6.99
N ALA A 184 10.37 8.95 7.98
CA ALA A 184 10.16 8.27 9.25
C ALA A 184 9.45 6.92 9.10
N PRO A 185 8.29 6.79 8.43
CA PRO A 185 7.65 5.48 8.25
C PRO A 185 8.50 4.52 7.42
N LEU A 186 9.21 4.98 6.38
CA LEU A 186 10.14 4.12 5.63
C LEU A 186 11.30 3.61 6.51
N GLY A 187 11.85 4.49 7.35
CA GLY A 187 12.83 4.12 8.36
C GLY A 187 12.28 3.05 9.30
N VAL A 188 11.08 3.26 9.85
CA VAL A 188 10.41 2.29 10.73
C VAL A 188 10.18 0.95 10.03
N ILE A 189 9.69 0.94 8.78
CA ILE A 189 9.52 -0.28 7.98
C ILE A 189 10.86 -1.02 7.86
N THR A 190 11.94 -0.31 7.53
CA THR A 190 13.27 -0.89 7.34
C THR A 190 13.82 -1.48 8.64
N PHE A 191 13.85 -0.68 9.71
CA PHE A 191 14.39 -1.11 11.00
C PHE A 191 13.56 -2.24 11.62
N ALA A 192 12.22 -2.15 11.57
CA ALA A 192 11.35 -3.19 12.09
C ALA A 192 11.55 -4.50 11.32
N ASN A 193 11.63 -4.48 9.98
CA ASN A 193 11.85 -5.72 9.22
C ASN A 193 13.22 -6.34 9.49
N ILE A 194 14.29 -5.54 9.57
CA ILE A 194 15.63 -6.03 9.92
C ILE A 194 15.61 -6.65 11.32
N PHE A 195 15.06 -5.94 12.31
CA PHE A 195 14.95 -6.44 13.68
C PHE A 195 14.13 -7.73 13.77
N LEU A 196 13.04 -7.83 13.00
CA LEU A 196 12.22 -9.04 12.95
C LEU A 196 13.03 -10.23 12.46
N ILE A 197 13.79 -10.06 11.37
CA ILE A 197 14.61 -11.11 10.77
C ILE A 197 15.68 -11.57 11.77
N ILE A 198 16.42 -10.63 12.38
CA ILE A 198 17.45 -10.92 13.39
C ILE A 198 16.85 -11.73 14.53
N ARG A 199 15.71 -11.27 15.10
CA ARG A 199 15.09 -11.92 16.25
C ARG A 199 14.53 -13.31 15.91
N VAL A 200 13.99 -13.48 14.70
CA VAL A 200 13.52 -14.78 14.19
C VAL A 200 14.70 -15.75 14.03
N ILE A 201 15.84 -15.31 13.49
CA ILE A 201 17.06 -16.13 13.39
C ILE A 201 17.58 -16.51 14.78
N TYR A 202 17.68 -15.54 15.69
CA TYR A 202 18.15 -15.77 17.05
C TYR A 202 17.30 -16.80 17.81
N GLN A 203 15.96 -16.68 17.73
CA GLN A 203 15.07 -17.66 18.36
C GLN A 203 15.18 -19.06 17.76
N LYS A 204 15.45 -19.16 16.45
CA LYS A 204 15.69 -20.45 15.79
C LYS A 204 16.90 -21.15 16.41
N ILE A 205 17.99 -20.41 16.62
CA ILE A 205 19.23 -20.93 17.18
C ILE A 205 19.01 -21.41 18.61
N ILE A 206 18.29 -20.65 19.44
CA ILE A 206 18.12 -20.99 20.86
C ILE A 206 17.11 -22.12 21.09
N HIS A 207 15.91 -22.04 20.51
CA HIS A 207 14.79 -22.86 20.99
C HIS A 207 14.56 -24.17 20.21
N HIS A 208 15.22 -24.41 19.07
CA HIS A 208 15.18 -25.68 18.31
C HIS A 208 13.76 -26.26 17.99
N GLN A 209 12.68 -25.47 18.13
CA GLN A 209 11.31 -25.93 17.91
C GLN A 209 10.91 -25.89 16.43
N ALA A 210 10.98 -27.04 15.76
CA ALA A 210 10.74 -27.15 14.32
C ALA A 210 9.29 -26.84 13.87
N VAL A 211 8.28 -27.14 14.69
CA VAL A 211 6.85 -27.02 14.29
C VAL A 211 6.38 -25.55 14.27
N ASN A 212 6.72 -24.77 15.30
CA ASN A 212 6.39 -23.34 15.34
C ASN A 212 7.16 -22.54 14.27
N TRP A 213 8.36 -22.98 13.91
CA TRP A 213 9.23 -22.33 12.94
C TRP A 213 8.61 -22.14 11.56
N ARG A 214 7.99 -23.18 10.98
CA ARG A 214 7.39 -23.08 9.63
C ARG A 214 6.31 -21.99 9.55
N ARG A 215 5.49 -21.88 10.59
CA ARG A 215 4.45 -20.86 10.70
C ARG A 215 5.04 -19.46 10.84
N HIS A 216 6.07 -19.29 11.68
CA HIS A 216 6.73 -18.01 11.91
C HIS A 216 7.44 -17.53 10.64
N ARG A 217 8.22 -18.40 9.99
CA ARG A 217 8.92 -18.10 8.73
C ARG A 217 7.96 -17.62 7.65
N LYS A 218 6.84 -18.32 7.44
CA LYS A 218 5.84 -17.93 6.44
C LYS A 218 5.25 -16.55 6.73
N MET A 219 4.95 -16.29 8.00
CA MET A 219 4.41 -15.02 8.46
C MET A 219 5.39 -13.85 8.31
N THR A 220 6.68 -14.08 8.55
CA THR A 220 7.76 -13.10 8.35
C THR A 220 8.00 -12.85 6.87
N PHE A 221 8.06 -13.91 6.05
CA PHE A 221 8.28 -13.80 4.61
C PHE A 221 7.16 -13.01 3.92
N GLN A 222 5.90 -13.22 4.34
CA GLN A 222 4.77 -12.42 3.85
C GLN A 222 4.97 -10.92 4.11
N LEU A 223 5.31 -10.53 5.35
CA LEU A 223 5.52 -9.14 5.71
C LEU A 223 6.70 -8.55 4.95
N TRP A 224 7.81 -9.29 4.87
CA TRP A 224 9.01 -8.86 4.17
C TRP A 224 8.75 -8.63 2.69
N LEU A 225 8.04 -9.54 2.02
CA LEU A 225 7.70 -9.41 0.61
C LEU A 225 6.84 -8.15 0.37
N ILE A 226 5.83 -7.91 1.20
CA ILE A 226 4.99 -6.72 1.06
C ILE A 226 5.79 -5.43 1.38
N SER A 227 6.60 -5.45 2.43
CA SER A 227 7.46 -4.30 2.79
C SER A 227 8.48 -3.99 1.71
N SER A 228 9.01 -5.02 1.04
CA SER A 228 9.98 -4.85 -0.05
C SER A 228 9.38 -4.13 -1.25
N VAL A 229 8.07 -4.28 -1.51
CA VAL A 229 7.37 -3.48 -2.54
C VAL A 229 7.41 -2.01 -2.15
N TYR A 230 6.98 -1.65 -0.94
CA TYR A 230 7.02 -0.27 -0.48
C TYR A 230 8.44 0.32 -0.52
N LEU A 231 9.44 -0.40 -0.01
CA LEU A 231 10.83 0.05 -0.03
C LEU A 231 11.36 0.19 -1.46
N ALA A 232 11.12 -0.77 -2.35
CA ALA A 232 11.64 -0.72 -3.71
C ALA A 232 11.15 0.49 -4.50
N PHE A 233 9.89 0.90 -4.30
CA PHE A 233 9.28 1.98 -5.07
C PHE A 233 9.38 3.35 -4.40
N TRP A 234 9.36 3.43 -3.06
CA TRP A 234 9.52 4.72 -2.35
C TRP A 234 10.96 5.17 -2.18
N LEU A 235 11.91 4.24 -2.01
CA LEU A 235 13.29 4.56 -1.67
C LEU A 235 14.00 5.38 -2.76
N PRO A 236 13.82 5.12 -4.08
CA PRO A 236 14.41 5.96 -5.12
C PRO A 236 13.96 7.43 -5.03
N ASN A 237 12.66 7.67 -4.89
CA ASN A 237 12.10 9.02 -4.74
C ASN A 237 12.60 9.68 -3.44
N THR A 238 12.63 8.92 -2.34
CA THR A 238 13.08 9.43 -1.03
C THR A 238 14.56 9.82 -1.06
N LEU A 239 15.42 8.98 -1.62
CA LEU A 239 16.85 9.28 -1.75
C LEU A 239 17.09 10.49 -2.64
N SER A 240 16.38 10.59 -3.77
CA SER A 240 16.47 11.77 -4.65
C SER A 240 16.12 13.05 -3.89
N ASN A 241 15.02 13.07 -3.14
CA ASN A 241 14.61 14.24 -2.37
C ASN A 241 15.59 14.58 -1.24
N ILE A 242 16.17 13.58 -0.55
CA ILE A 242 17.24 13.83 0.45
C ILE A 242 18.46 14.48 -0.21
N ILE A 243 18.92 13.99 -1.36
CA ILE A 243 20.05 14.56 -2.09
C ILE A 243 19.74 15.99 -2.52
N ARG A 244 18.52 16.27 -2.99
CA ARG A 244 18.07 17.62 -3.35
C ARG A 244 18.10 18.58 -2.18
N MET A 245 17.67 18.13 -1.00
CA MET A 245 17.63 18.96 0.21
C MET A 245 19.02 19.22 0.81
N THR A 246 19.99 18.32 0.61
CA THR A 246 21.27 18.35 1.35
C THR A 246 22.49 18.68 0.49
N ILE A 247 22.54 18.22 -0.76
CA ILE A 247 23.74 18.25 -1.59
C ILE A 247 23.53 19.14 -2.81
N MET A 248 22.48 18.87 -3.60
CA MET A 248 22.30 19.49 -4.93
C MET A 248 20.81 19.70 -5.25
N PRO A 249 20.27 20.93 -5.09
CA PRO A 249 18.84 21.23 -5.29
C PRO A 249 18.26 20.87 -6.66
N THR A 250 19.10 20.88 -7.70
CA THR A 250 18.73 20.57 -9.09
C THR A 250 18.81 19.08 -9.45
N PHE A 251 19.23 18.22 -8.52
CA PHE A 251 19.37 16.79 -8.77
C PHE A 251 18.03 16.15 -9.17
N PHE A 252 17.96 15.53 -10.35
CA PHE A 252 16.77 14.83 -10.87
C PHE A 252 15.48 15.66 -10.90
N ILE A 253 15.58 16.99 -11.08
CA ILE A 253 14.39 17.84 -11.12
C ILE A 253 13.52 17.54 -12.37
N ASP A 254 14.15 17.26 -13.51
CA ASP A 254 13.48 16.96 -14.78
C ASP A 254 12.80 15.58 -14.75
N GLU A 255 13.30 14.67 -13.92
CA GLU A 255 12.78 13.32 -13.75
C GLU A 255 11.85 13.15 -12.54
N ALA A 256 11.50 14.23 -11.82
CA ALA A 256 10.67 14.16 -10.62
C ALA A 256 9.31 13.46 -10.88
N ASP A 257 8.64 13.77 -12.00
CA ASP A 257 7.40 13.12 -12.44
C ASP A 257 7.63 11.62 -12.78
N THR A 258 8.84 11.23 -13.19
CA THR A 258 9.17 9.81 -13.40
C THR A 258 9.40 9.10 -12.07
N MET A 259 10.00 9.76 -11.07
CA MET A 259 10.19 9.19 -9.74
C MET A 259 8.85 9.00 -9.01
N LEU A 260 7.92 9.95 -9.15
CA LEU A 260 6.56 9.80 -8.63
C LEU A 260 5.81 8.67 -9.35
N PHE A 261 5.92 8.61 -10.68
CA PHE A 261 5.32 7.53 -11.47
C PHE A 261 5.72 6.11 -11.00
N ILE A 262 6.96 5.94 -10.53
CA ILE A 262 7.44 4.66 -10.00
C ILE A 262 6.65 4.22 -8.75
N VAL A 263 6.16 5.16 -7.92
CA VAL A 263 5.36 4.88 -6.73
C VAL A 263 4.01 4.24 -7.09
N TYR A 264 3.42 4.58 -8.24
CA TYR A 264 2.18 3.97 -8.73
C TYR A 264 2.26 2.46 -8.98
N PHE A 265 3.46 1.87 -9.02
CA PHE A 265 3.60 0.41 -9.06
C PHE A 265 3.31 -0.29 -7.73
N ILE A 266 3.37 0.43 -6.60
CA ILE A 266 2.97 -0.12 -5.30
C ILE A 266 1.52 -0.59 -5.34
N PRO A 267 0.54 0.26 -5.70
CA PRO A 267 -0.82 -0.16 -5.63
C PRO A 267 -1.16 -1.26 -6.65
N VAL A 268 -0.46 -1.28 -7.78
CA VAL A 268 -0.59 -2.28 -8.82
C VAL A 268 -0.06 -3.66 -8.38
N LEU A 269 1.10 -3.71 -7.71
CA LEU A 269 1.75 -4.97 -7.35
C LEU A 269 1.29 -5.55 -6.01
N LEU A 270 0.81 -4.70 -5.09
CA LEU A 270 0.35 -5.11 -3.77
C LEU A 270 -0.68 -6.27 -3.80
N PRO A 271 -1.76 -6.23 -4.60
CA PRO A 271 -2.74 -7.32 -4.60
C PRO A 271 -2.16 -8.63 -5.12
N VAL A 272 -1.25 -8.58 -6.11
CA VAL A 272 -0.53 -9.77 -6.63
C VAL A 272 0.37 -10.37 -5.56
N VAL A 273 1.12 -9.53 -4.86
CA VAL A 273 1.96 -9.96 -3.74
C VAL A 273 1.11 -10.53 -2.61
N CYS A 274 0.03 -9.87 -2.22
CA CYS A 274 -0.90 -10.38 -1.22
C CYS A 274 -1.44 -11.76 -1.61
N LEU A 275 -1.93 -11.95 -2.85
CA LEU A 275 -2.42 -13.25 -3.33
C LEU A 275 -1.38 -14.38 -3.13
N ASN A 276 -0.12 -14.12 -3.49
CA ASN A 276 0.97 -15.09 -3.33
C ASN A 276 1.28 -15.43 -1.85
N THR A 277 1.06 -14.47 -0.95
CA THR A 277 1.33 -14.67 0.49
C THR A 277 0.23 -15.45 1.23
N TYR A 278 -0.97 -15.58 0.64
CA TYR A 278 -2.10 -16.32 1.21
C TYR A 278 -2.32 -17.67 0.50
N PRO A 279 -1.56 -18.73 0.81
CA PRO A 279 -1.75 -20.01 0.13
C PRO A 279 -3.06 -20.71 0.52
N GLU A 280 -3.70 -20.32 1.63
CA GLU A 280 -5.06 -20.79 1.94
C GLU A 280 -6.06 -20.29 0.89
N LEU A 281 -5.90 -19.05 0.43
CA LEU A 281 -6.66 -18.47 -0.67
C LEU A 281 -6.35 -19.19 -1.99
N LEU A 282 -5.08 -19.35 -2.34
CA LEU A 282 -4.68 -20.09 -3.55
C LEU A 282 -5.21 -21.52 -3.56
N ARG A 283 -5.18 -22.21 -2.41
CA ARG A 283 -5.73 -23.56 -2.27
C ARG A 283 -7.23 -23.57 -2.53
N LYS A 284 -8.00 -22.64 -1.94
CA LYS A 284 -9.46 -22.56 -2.18
C LYS A 284 -9.79 -22.22 -3.64
N ILE A 285 -9.05 -21.30 -4.26
CA ILE A 285 -9.21 -20.99 -5.69
C ILE A 285 -8.98 -22.25 -6.53
N ASN A 286 -7.90 -22.98 -6.27
CA ASN A 286 -7.59 -24.22 -6.98
C ASN A 286 -8.64 -25.31 -6.76
N GLU A 287 -9.17 -25.44 -5.55
CA GLU A 287 -10.27 -26.37 -5.25
C GLU A 287 -11.56 -26.02 -6.01
N LEU A 288 -11.92 -24.74 -6.10
CA LEU A 288 -13.07 -24.27 -6.88
C LEU A 288 -12.89 -24.55 -8.39
N ILE A 289 -11.71 -24.28 -8.93
CA ILE A 289 -11.38 -24.58 -10.33
C ILE A 289 -11.47 -26.09 -10.59
N ARG A 290 -10.92 -26.92 -9.69
CA ARG A 290 -10.96 -28.38 -9.82
C ARG A 290 -12.39 -28.92 -9.76
N ARG A 291 -13.24 -28.40 -8.86
CA ARG A 291 -14.66 -28.78 -8.75
C ARG A 291 -15.46 -28.41 -10.01
N ARG A 292 -15.23 -27.23 -10.58
CA ARG A 292 -15.86 -26.82 -11.86
C ARG A 292 -15.45 -27.74 -13.02
N ARG A 293 -14.15 -28.06 -13.13
CA ARG A 293 -13.66 -28.99 -14.16
C ARG A 293 -14.26 -30.39 -14.02
N ALA A 294 -14.42 -30.90 -12.79
CA ALA A 294 -15.06 -32.20 -12.54
C ALA A 294 -16.53 -32.20 -12.97
N ARG A 295 -17.30 -31.15 -12.65
CA ARG A 295 -18.71 -31.02 -13.06
C ARG A 295 -18.88 -30.99 -14.58
N ASN A 296 -18.02 -30.27 -15.30
CA ASN A 296 -18.09 -30.20 -16.76
C ASN A 296 -17.77 -31.54 -17.44
N ARG A 297 -16.91 -32.37 -16.85
CA ARG A 297 -16.65 -33.73 -17.38
C ARG A 297 -17.87 -34.64 -17.28
N VAL A 298 -18.61 -34.57 -16.17
CA VAL A 298 -19.83 -35.38 -15.99
C VAL A 298 -20.90 -34.99 -17.01
N GLY A 299 -21.09 -33.69 -17.30
CA GLY A 299 -22.07 -33.23 -18.28
C GLY A 299 -21.79 -33.72 -19.73
N ILE A 300 -20.53 -33.85 -20.13
CA ILE A 300 -20.16 -34.34 -21.47
C ILE A 300 -20.43 -35.84 -21.62
N SER A 301 -20.24 -36.63 -20.55
CA SER A 301 -20.51 -38.07 -20.57
C SER A 301 -22.00 -38.39 -20.70
N THR A 302 -22.89 -37.56 -20.14
CA THR A 302 -24.34 -37.80 -20.21
C THR A 302 -24.92 -37.54 -21.60
N VAL A 303 -24.37 -36.58 -22.36
CA VAL A 303 -24.83 -36.28 -23.73
C VAL A 303 -24.42 -37.36 -24.73
N ARG A 304 -23.34 -38.10 -24.48
CA ARG A 304 -22.84 -39.14 -25.41
C ARG A 304 -23.61 -40.46 -25.38
N ASN A 305 -24.46 -40.68 -24.38
CA ASN A 305 -25.22 -41.93 -24.23
C ASN A 305 -26.69 -41.82 -24.71
N VAL A 306 -27.03 -40.77 -25.46
CA VAL A 306 -28.39 -40.54 -25.99
C VAL A 306 -28.45 -40.67 -27.53
N HIS A 307 -27.43 -41.26 -28.14
CA HIS A 307 -27.39 -41.63 -29.55
C HIS A 307 -27.03 -43.11 -29.69
#